data_AF-A0A0F9R979-F1
#
_entry.id   AF-A0A0F9R979-F1
#
_cell.length_a   1.000
_cell.length_b   1.000
_cell.length_c   1.000
_cell.angle_alpha   90.00
_cell.angle_beta   90.00
_cell.angle_gamma   90.00
#
_symmetry.space_group_name_H-M   'P 1'
#
loop_
_entity.id
_entity.type
_entity.pdbx_description
1 polymer ?
#
loop_
_entity_poly.entity_id
_entity_poly.type
_entity_poly.pdbx_seq_one_letter_code
_entity_poly.pdbx_strand_id
1 'polypeptide(L)'
;YCKYFPRKLLGVSKMLFKSLTKRIVIIPTAVIGILLAAVFLGRPVYKSTVYTSTFKPQTYFVSIKKSALLSNSDLNNIARYPYVFDFRTYFSRHQINYLHKKNSQIKILKYMNVGHVFEKTPEFEEVKNNTAWFTVDINNKRVKTRQSQGFVMDPGNKGYQGWLAHKNRYYINLGYDGIHADAFYFPPFPPYSTYYTAQPVNPKTGKGYDLAEWLNVKDNLLRFLKNDLGSKLLTVNGYMNGRAYQRFRPGGLIDIADGVLIEGFVRWPFDKLSDFRSEADWKKDIDLLRNLSARGKLIIAETQFLQGQENEALANQIKMYAFTSYLLGANGQSYFEFNTLNPSNMWQNGSLPFKYYNLDIGEPLGEYYLKNNVYQRDFSDGKVLVNPKTEAHVLQLERNYRTLDHKRVSVIKVTPHSGVILLKHTNTIRPDTVGPKTYAKSSGARTLSKRKAPRYLKLHRYYRSKYRKTRNRNLRKRYKRASSKYLKYYRRAKKGTATANVKFMAKDTPGNGKSNLLTKIRKRFVSKSRIAKKARYLRLYRAYKAKYKKTKNRTLKRRYLRSAQKYYKAYRKTNTAYYKTVKNIRAGWRNSGTWKTYRYTGRKALYKFYVYATDTAGNKQQNIAKGSFRIR
;
A
#
# COMPACT_ATOMS: atom_id res chain seq x y z
N TYR A 1 10.98 -15.04 54.55
CA TYR A 1 11.59 -16.32 54.96
C TYR A 1 13.10 -16.21 54.85
N CYS A 2 13.76 -16.55 55.96
CA CYS A 2 15.16 -16.38 56.39
C CYS A 2 16.27 -16.76 55.38
N LYS A 3 17.32 -15.93 55.30
CA LYS A 3 18.73 -16.14 55.75
C LYS A 3 19.45 -17.35 55.11
N TYR A 4 20.62 -17.12 54.48
CA TYR A 4 21.94 -17.55 54.99
C TYR A 4 23.06 -17.12 54.02
N PHE A 5 23.99 -16.34 54.56
CA PHE A 5 25.40 -16.23 54.13
C PHE A 5 26.21 -17.17 55.04
N PRO A 6 27.42 -17.60 54.64
CA PRO A 6 28.57 -17.05 55.36
C PRO A 6 29.82 -16.76 54.51
N ARG A 7 30.71 -15.99 55.13
CA ARG A 7 32.01 -15.49 54.68
C ARG A 7 33.16 -16.30 55.34
N LYS A 8 34.34 -16.18 54.69
CA LYS A 8 35.73 -16.11 55.20
C LYS A 8 36.55 -17.40 55.44
N LEU A 9 37.74 -17.45 54.81
CA LEU A 9 39.12 -17.39 55.38
C LEU A 9 40.12 -17.54 54.19
N LEU A 10 40.91 -16.52 53.84
CA LEU A 10 42.30 -16.19 54.25
C LEU A 10 43.37 -17.24 53.87
N GLY A 11 44.41 -16.80 53.12
CA GLY A 11 45.62 -17.60 52.86
C GLY A 11 46.57 -16.98 51.83
N VAL A 12 47.66 -16.39 52.32
CA VAL A 12 48.75 -15.65 51.64
C VAL A 12 49.66 -16.57 50.79
N SER A 13 50.16 -16.08 49.64
CA SER A 13 51.56 -16.30 49.22
C SER A 13 52.01 -15.34 48.12
N LYS A 14 53.00 -14.52 48.46
CA LYS A 14 53.92 -13.76 47.58
C LYS A 14 55.19 -14.60 47.40
N MET A 15 55.91 -14.36 46.31
CA MET A 15 57.23 -14.90 45.86
C MET A 15 57.05 -15.83 44.64
N LEU A 16 57.80 -15.75 43.54
CA LEU A 16 59.19 -15.32 43.35
C LEU A 16 59.40 -14.83 41.89
N PHE A 17 60.13 -13.73 41.76
CA PHE A 17 60.70 -13.21 40.51
C PHE A 17 62.14 -13.73 40.41
N LYS A 18 62.48 -14.50 39.37
CA LYS A 18 63.84 -14.72 38.82
C LYS A 18 63.70 -15.60 37.57
N SER A 19 63.92 -15.01 36.40
CA SER A 19 65.14 -15.19 35.61
C SER A 19 65.27 -16.56 34.95
N LEU A 20 64.88 -16.65 33.67
CA LEU A 20 65.66 -17.45 32.74
C LEU A 20 65.75 -16.80 31.37
N THR A 21 67.01 -16.60 31.01
CA THR A 21 67.64 -15.98 29.87
C THR A 21 67.42 -16.70 28.54
N LYS A 22 67.40 -15.88 27.47
CA LYS A 22 68.03 -16.10 26.16
C LYS A 22 67.69 -17.40 25.41
N ARG A 23 66.85 -17.26 24.38
CA ARG A 23 67.15 -17.71 23.01
C ARG A 23 66.46 -16.77 22.02
N ILE A 24 67.25 -15.83 21.51
CA ILE A 24 66.90 -14.95 20.39
C ILE A 24 66.99 -15.81 19.13
N VAL A 25 65.84 -16.08 18.50
CA VAL A 25 65.79 -16.50 17.10
C VAL A 25 65.47 -15.24 16.30
N ILE A 26 66.46 -14.80 15.52
CA ILE A 26 66.35 -13.71 14.57
C ILE A 26 65.40 -14.16 13.46
N ILE A 27 64.19 -13.64 13.44
CA ILE A 27 63.28 -13.74 12.28
C ILE A 27 63.55 -12.50 11.41
N PRO A 28 63.75 -12.64 10.08
CA PRO A 28 64.05 -11.51 9.22
C PRO A 28 62.91 -10.49 9.23
N THR A 29 63.27 -9.23 9.49
CA THR A 29 62.43 -8.03 9.55
C THR A 29 61.69 -7.70 8.24
N ALA A 30 61.79 -8.53 7.20
CA ALA A 30 61.06 -8.37 5.94
C ALA A 30 59.61 -8.91 5.96
N VAL A 31 59.24 -9.78 6.92
CA VAL A 31 57.90 -10.42 6.94
C VAL A 31 56.90 -9.69 7.86
N ILE A 32 57.38 -8.92 8.84
CA ILE A 32 56.51 -8.15 9.76
C ILE A 32 56.00 -6.85 9.10
N GLY A 33 56.75 -6.29 8.13
CA GLY A 33 56.29 -5.16 7.32
C GLY A 33 55.13 -5.51 6.37
N ILE A 34 55.07 -6.75 5.88
CA ILE A 34 54.01 -7.21 4.96
C ILE A 34 52.73 -7.57 5.74
N LEU A 35 52.85 -8.08 6.98
CA LEU A 35 51.70 -8.36 7.84
C LEU A 35 51.07 -7.10 8.46
N LEU A 36 51.83 -6.03 8.70
CA LEU A 36 51.28 -4.74 9.16
C LEU A 36 50.71 -3.89 8.01
N ALA A 37 51.22 -4.02 6.78
CA ALA A 37 50.62 -3.42 5.60
C ALA A 37 49.29 -4.11 5.20
N ALA A 38 49.14 -5.41 5.44
CA ALA A 38 47.89 -6.14 5.20
C ALA A 38 46.76 -5.82 6.20
N VAL A 39 47.07 -5.22 7.36
CA VAL A 39 46.09 -4.76 8.36
C VAL A 39 45.60 -3.33 8.09
N PHE A 40 46.32 -2.55 7.26
CA PHE A 40 45.96 -1.18 6.86
C PHE A 40 45.47 -1.03 5.41
N LEU A 41 45.39 -2.13 4.64
CA LEU A 41 44.64 -2.13 3.38
C LEU A 41 43.15 -2.05 3.71
N GLY A 42 42.62 -0.83 3.61
CA GLY A 42 41.26 -0.46 3.93
C GLY A 42 40.26 -1.49 3.42
N ARG A 43 39.34 -1.89 4.32
CA ARG A 43 38.12 -2.60 3.94
C ARG A 43 37.56 -1.93 2.69
N PRO A 44 37.16 -2.69 1.66
CA PRO A 44 36.58 -2.09 0.47
C PRO A 44 35.44 -1.19 0.92
N VAL A 45 35.62 0.11 0.71
CA VAL A 45 34.51 1.06 0.77
C VAL A 45 33.59 0.58 -0.33
N TYR A 46 32.55 -0.16 0.06
CA TYR A 46 31.45 -0.49 -0.81
C TYR A 46 31.01 0.84 -1.41
N LYS A 47 31.31 1.05 -2.70
CA LYS A 47 30.73 2.16 -3.45
C LYS A 47 29.23 1.98 -3.31
N SER A 48 28.61 2.81 -2.48
CA SER A 48 27.17 2.84 -2.35
C SER A 48 26.65 3.16 -3.73
N THR A 49 26.07 2.17 -4.40
CA THR A 49 25.39 2.39 -5.67
C THR A 49 24.36 3.48 -5.40
N VAL A 50 24.57 4.67 -5.98
CA VAL A 50 23.67 5.80 -5.82
C VAL A 50 22.39 5.44 -6.56
N TYR A 51 21.44 4.82 -5.85
CA TYR A 51 20.11 4.60 -6.35
C TYR A 51 19.42 5.95 -6.43
N THR A 52 19.23 6.49 -7.64
CA THR A 52 18.56 7.76 -7.91
C THR A 52 17.03 7.67 -7.76
N SER A 53 16.52 6.77 -6.92
CA SER A 53 15.09 6.54 -6.77
C SER A 53 14.61 7.09 -5.44
N THR A 54 13.92 8.24 -5.48
CA THR A 54 13.28 8.91 -4.33
C THR A 54 12.85 7.90 -3.25
N PHE A 55 13.53 7.89 -2.11
CA PHE A 55 13.23 7.04 -0.97
C PHE A 55 11.76 7.22 -0.61
N LYS A 56 11.04 6.11 -0.73
CA LYS A 56 9.66 6.00 -0.30
C LYS A 56 9.62 4.87 0.69
N PRO A 57 9.09 5.09 1.90
CA PRO A 57 8.76 4.00 2.78
C PRO A 57 7.93 2.98 2.00
N GLN A 58 8.37 1.73 1.96
CA GLN A 58 7.66 0.68 1.24
C GLN A 58 6.93 -0.21 2.24
N THR A 59 5.78 -0.72 1.83
CA THR A 59 5.08 -1.80 2.52
C THR A 59 5.22 -3.07 1.68
N TYR A 60 5.05 -4.21 2.31
CA TYR A 60 4.95 -5.50 1.65
C TYR A 60 3.53 -6.05 1.81
N PHE A 61 3.27 -7.22 1.25
CA PHE A 61 1.97 -7.88 1.35
C PHE A 61 2.13 -9.31 1.82
N VAL A 62 1.45 -9.68 2.90
CA VAL A 62 1.36 -11.09 3.36
C VAL A 62 0.11 -11.76 2.77
N SER A 63 0.33 -12.80 1.97
CA SER A 63 -0.71 -13.53 1.29
C SER A 63 -1.17 -14.75 2.10
N ILE A 64 -2.41 -14.70 2.58
CA ILE A 64 -3.02 -15.74 3.42
C ILE A 64 -4.22 -16.43 2.76
N LYS A 65 -4.78 -15.83 1.71
CA LYS A 65 -5.98 -16.33 1.02
C LYS A 65 -5.59 -17.43 0.04
N LYS A 66 -6.23 -18.61 0.09
CA LYS A 66 -5.92 -19.74 -0.81
C LYS A 66 -5.94 -19.31 -2.28
N SER A 67 -4.97 -19.78 -3.06
CA SER A 67 -4.77 -19.40 -4.47
C SER A 67 -6.01 -19.58 -5.35
N ALA A 68 -6.75 -20.67 -5.16
CA ALA A 68 -8.00 -20.95 -5.88
C ALA A 68 -9.12 -19.92 -5.64
N LEU A 69 -9.03 -19.14 -4.56
CA LEU A 69 -10.01 -18.12 -4.19
C LEU A 69 -9.62 -16.72 -4.67
N LEU A 70 -8.42 -16.54 -5.24
CA LEU A 70 -7.95 -15.24 -5.69
C LEU A 70 -8.56 -14.88 -7.05
N SER A 71 -9.23 -13.74 -7.10
CA SER A 71 -9.70 -13.14 -8.34
C SER A 71 -8.58 -12.38 -9.05
N ASN A 72 -8.77 -12.06 -10.34
CA ASN A 72 -7.89 -11.12 -11.04
C ASN A 72 -7.85 -9.74 -10.35
N SER A 73 -8.93 -9.32 -9.68
CA SER A 73 -8.92 -8.08 -8.90
C SER A 73 -7.98 -8.17 -7.70
N ASP A 74 -7.97 -9.32 -7.02
CA ASP A 74 -7.06 -9.57 -5.89
C ASP A 74 -5.60 -9.51 -6.37
N LEU A 75 -5.29 -10.21 -7.46
CA LEU A 75 -3.94 -10.20 -8.05
C LEU A 75 -3.49 -8.79 -8.50
N ASN A 76 -4.40 -7.97 -9.06
CA ASN A 76 -4.08 -6.58 -9.40
C ASN A 76 -3.85 -5.70 -8.16
N ASN A 77 -4.42 -6.04 -7.01
CA ASN A 77 -4.14 -5.36 -5.75
C ASN A 77 -2.78 -5.80 -5.18
N ILE A 78 -2.49 -7.11 -5.23
CA ILE A 78 -1.20 -7.69 -4.80
C ILE A 78 -0.04 -7.15 -5.65
N ALA A 79 -0.21 -7.01 -6.96
CA ALA A 79 0.83 -6.52 -7.86
C ALA A 79 1.30 -5.08 -7.57
N ARG A 80 0.59 -4.33 -6.74
CA ARG A 80 0.99 -2.96 -6.33
C ARG A 80 2.12 -2.96 -5.31
N TYR A 81 2.33 -4.08 -4.63
CA TYR A 81 3.38 -4.20 -3.64
C TYR A 81 4.69 -4.56 -4.36
N PRO A 82 5.82 -3.93 -3.98
CA PRO A 82 7.15 -4.31 -4.47
C PRO A 82 7.61 -5.67 -3.90
N TYR A 83 7.03 -6.08 -2.78
CA TYR A 83 7.42 -7.29 -2.07
C TYR A 83 6.18 -8.04 -1.57
N VAL A 84 6.12 -9.33 -1.85
CA VAL A 84 5.00 -10.21 -1.51
C VAL A 84 5.52 -11.43 -0.79
N PHE A 85 4.87 -11.71 0.33
CA PHE A 85 5.14 -12.87 1.13
C PHE A 85 4.02 -13.90 1.04
N ASP A 86 4.26 -15.01 0.34
CA ASP A 86 3.28 -16.11 0.24
C ASP A 86 3.35 -17.01 1.48
N PHE A 87 2.57 -16.64 2.50
CA PHE A 87 2.43 -17.41 3.72
C PHE A 87 1.65 -18.71 3.47
N ARG A 88 0.40 -18.60 3.02
CA ARG A 88 -0.55 -19.74 2.92
C ARG A 88 -1.39 -19.75 1.65
N THR A 89 -1.04 -18.92 0.67
CA THR A 89 -1.76 -18.82 -0.58
C THR A 89 -1.40 -19.95 -1.54
N TYR A 90 -0.11 -20.29 -1.62
CA TYR A 90 0.43 -21.23 -2.60
C TYR A 90 0.06 -20.80 -4.02
N PHE A 91 0.58 -19.65 -4.45
CA PHE A 91 0.35 -19.14 -5.80
C PHE A 91 0.74 -20.17 -6.85
N SER A 92 -0.09 -20.32 -7.88
CA SER A 92 0.23 -21.14 -9.04
C SER A 92 1.22 -20.42 -9.96
N ARG A 93 1.92 -21.16 -10.82
CA ARG A 93 2.83 -20.60 -11.84
C ARG A 93 2.15 -19.51 -12.68
N HIS A 94 0.89 -19.71 -13.08
CA HIS A 94 0.14 -18.72 -13.82
C HIS A 94 -0.08 -17.42 -13.02
N GLN A 95 -0.38 -17.52 -11.73
CA GLN A 95 -0.58 -16.35 -10.87
C GLN A 95 0.72 -15.58 -10.64
N ILE A 96 1.84 -16.28 -10.43
CA ILE A 96 3.17 -15.67 -10.29
C ILE A 96 3.54 -14.92 -11.57
N ASN A 97 3.43 -15.58 -12.74
CA ASN A 97 3.67 -14.95 -14.04
C ASN A 97 2.76 -13.73 -14.27
N TYR A 98 1.50 -13.79 -13.83
CA TYR A 98 0.59 -12.67 -13.89
C TYR A 98 1.08 -11.48 -13.04
N LEU A 99 1.53 -11.75 -11.81
CA LEU A 99 2.05 -10.72 -10.90
C LEU A 99 3.32 -10.07 -11.47
N HIS A 100 4.29 -10.84 -11.96
CA HIS A 100 5.49 -10.31 -12.63
C HIS A 100 5.16 -9.52 -13.89
N LYS A 101 4.17 -9.95 -14.68
CA LYS A 101 3.71 -9.18 -15.85
C LYS A 101 3.07 -7.84 -15.47
N LYS A 102 2.41 -7.76 -14.32
CA LYS A 102 1.79 -6.53 -13.82
C LYS A 102 2.78 -5.59 -13.16
N ASN A 103 3.79 -6.15 -12.51
CA ASN A 103 4.85 -5.41 -11.86
C ASN A 103 6.15 -6.22 -12.00
N SER A 104 7.01 -5.84 -12.93
CA SER A 104 8.26 -6.57 -13.18
C SER A 104 9.29 -6.43 -12.06
N GLN A 105 9.07 -5.51 -11.11
CA GLN A 105 9.94 -5.29 -9.95
C GLN A 105 9.46 -6.04 -8.70
N ILE A 106 8.28 -6.68 -8.74
CA ILE A 106 7.77 -7.43 -7.59
C ILE A 106 8.71 -8.58 -7.24
N LYS A 107 8.95 -8.77 -5.94
CA LYS A 107 9.61 -9.95 -5.39
C LYS A 107 8.58 -10.80 -4.64
N ILE A 108 8.42 -12.04 -5.06
CA ILE A 108 7.45 -12.98 -4.47
C ILE A 108 8.23 -14.09 -3.79
N LEU A 109 8.22 -14.10 -2.46
CA LEU A 109 8.90 -15.12 -1.67
C LEU A 109 7.91 -16.14 -1.11
N LYS A 110 8.28 -17.41 -1.13
CA LYS A 110 7.51 -18.45 -0.47
C LYS A 110 7.90 -18.54 1.01
N TYR A 111 6.93 -18.45 1.91
CA TYR A 111 7.14 -18.80 3.33
C TYR A 111 7.43 -20.28 3.46
N MET A 112 8.45 -20.61 4.25
CA MET A 112 8.70 -21.95 4.74
C MET A 112 9.12 -21.91 6.20
N ASN A 113 8.48 -22.75 7.03
CA ASN A 113 8.96 -22.98 8.37
C ASN A 113 10.08 -24.03 8.30
N VAL A 114 11.32 -23.60 8.55
CA VAL A 114 12.50 -24.48 8.41
C VAL A 114 13.07 -24.90 9.77
N GLY A 115 12.57 -24.30 10.86
CA GLY A 115 12.92 -24.70 12.23
C GLY A 115 11.93 -25.68 12.84
N HIS A 116 10.68 -25.67 12.39
CA HIS A 116 9.60 -26.47 12.95
C HIS A 116 8.74 -27.14 11.89
N VAL A 117 8.12 -28.26 12.28
CA VAL A 117 7.03 -28.91 11.53
C VAL A 117 5.86 -29.17 12.48
N PHE A 118 4.64 -28.95 12.01
CA PHE A 118 3.42 -29.03 12.83
C PHE A 118 2.58 -30.24 12.43
N GLU A 119 2.10 -31.00 13.40
CA GLU A 119 1.38 -32.26 13.19
C GLU A 119 0.19 -32.17 12.21
N LYS A 120 -0.50 -31.02 12.17
CA LYS A 120 -1.67 -30.78 11.31
C LYS A 120 -1.32 -30.19 9.94
N THR A 121 -0.08 -30.33 9.47
CA THR A 121 0.39 -29.76 8.20
C THR A 121 0.82 -30.86 7.22
N PRO A 122 0.63 -30.68 5.90
CA PRO A 122 1.11 -31.64 4.91
C PRO A 122 2.60 -31.96 5.04
N GLU A 123 3.40 -30.98 5.44
CA GLU A 123 4.83 -31.16 5.68
C GLU A 123 5.12 -32.20 6.77
N PHE A 124 4.27 -32.34 7.77
CA PHE A 124 4.44 -33.36 8.81
C PHE A 124 4.28 -34.77 8.25
N GLU A 125 3.29 -34.99 7.38
CA GLU A 125 3.06 -36.29 6.76
C GLU A 125 4.26 -36.78 5.94
N GLU A 126 5.00 -35.84 5.33
CA GLU A 126 6.21 -36.15 4.56
C GLU A 126 7.41 -36.51 5.44
N VAL A 127 7.49 -35.97 6.66
CA VAL A 127 8.68 -36.12 7.51
C VAL A 127 8.46 -37.04 8.72
N LYS A 128 7.22 -37.38 9.09
CA LYS A 128 6.89 -38.07 10.35
C LYS A 128 7.62 -39.40 10.56
N ASN A 129 7.89 -40.13 9.47
CA ASN A 129 8.58 -41.42 9.48
C ASN A 129 10.11 -41.30 9.54
N ASN A 130 10.67 -40.11 9.30
CA ASN A 130 12.10 -39.83 9.39
C ASN A 130 12.45 -39.39 10.82
N THR A 131 12.41 -40.33 11.76
CA THR A 131 12.54 -40.04 13.21
C THR A 131 13.84 -39.30 13.55
N ALA A 132 14.94 -39.58 12.85
CA ALA A 132 16.24 -38.92 13.02
C ALA A 132 16.28 -37.45 12.59
N TRP A 133 15.26 -36.94 11.89
CA TRP A 133 15.18 -35.52 11.48
C TRP A 133 14.67 -34.62 12.60
N PHE A 134 14.09 -35.19 13.65
CA PHE A 134 13.58 -34.46 14.79
C PHE A 134 14.68 -34.29 15.84
N THR A 135 14.77 -33.12 16.46
CA THR A 135 15.59 -32.97 17.67
C THR A 135 14.95 -33.71 18.84
N VAL A 136 15.79 -34.29 19.69
CA VAL A 136 15.40 -34.93 20.94
C VAL A 136 16.10 -34.28 22.13
N ASP A 137 15.51 -34.41 23.32
CA ASP A 137 16.16 -34.06 24.58
C ASP A 137 17.02 -35.21 25.13
N ILE A 138 17.60 -35.03 26.32
CA ILE A 138 18.45 -36.02 26.98
C ILE A 138 17.73 -37.34 27.32
N ASN A 139 16.39 -37.33 27.38
CA ASN A 139 15.56 -38.50 27.61
C ASN A 139 15.03 -39.11 26.29
N ASN A 140 15.61 -38.72 25.16
CA ASN A 140 15.20 -39.14 23.82
C ASN A 140 13.74 -38.74 23.46
N LYS A 141 13.18 -37.72 24.11
CA LYS A 141 11.84 -37.19 23.77
C LYS A 141 11.97 -36.07 22.76
N ARG A 142 11.10 -36.06 21.74
CA ARG A 142 11.09 -35.00 20.71
C ARG A 142 10.86 -33.63 21.34
N VAL A 143 11.69 -32.66 20.98
CA VAL A 143 11.54 -31.28 21.43
C VAL A 143 10.41 -30.60 20.65
N LYS A 144 9.53 -29.89 21.36
CA LYS A 144 8.42 -29.13 20.78
C LYS A 144 8.40 -27.69 21.29
N THR A 145 7.69 -26.84 20.57
CA THR A 145 7.21 -25.55 21.07
C THR A 145 6.09 -25.79 22.10
N ARG A 146 6.11 -25.10 23.25
CA ARG A 146 5.14 -25.31 24.34
C ARG A 146 3.73 -24.91 23.97
N GLN A 147 3.57 -23.78 23.27
CA GLN A 147 2.25 -23.23 22.95
C GLN A 147 1.67 -23.85 21.67
N SER A 148 2.45 -23.85 20.58
CA SER A 148 1.95 -24.30 19.27
C SER A 148 2.16 -25.79 18.98
N GLN A 149 2.87 -26.52 19.85
CA GLN A 149 3.14 -27.95 19.71
C GLN A 149 3.86 -28.36 18.41
N GLY A 150 4.48 -27.40 17.71
CA GLY A 150 5.35 -27.67 16.56
C GLY A 150 6.63 -28.37 17.00
N PHE A 151 7.02 -29.41 16.29
CA PHE A 151 8.23 -30.20 16.53
C PHE A 151 9.47 -29.46 16.02
N VAL A 152 10.54 -29.46 16.80
CA VAL A 152 11.82 -28.83 16.42
C VAL A 152 12.63 -29.81 15.57
N MET A 153 13.00 -29.37 14.37
CA MET A 153 13.77 -30.17 13.42
C MET A 153 15.27 -29.99 13.64
N ASP A 154 16.07 -31.04 13.43
CA ASP A 154 17.52 -30.99 13.57
C ASP A 154 18.14 -30.27 12.36
N PRO A 155 18.69 -29.04 12.54
CA PRO A 155 19.30 -28.31 11.44
C PRO A 155 20.58 -28.97 10.93
N GLY A 156 21.19 -29.88 11.69
CA GLY A 156 22.39 -30.62 11.30
C GLY A 156 22.12 -31.86 10.45
N ASN A 157 20.88 -32.36 10.43
CA ASN A 157 20.52 -33.59 9.74
C ASN A 157 20.52 -33.40 8.21
N LYS A 158 21.33 -34.21 7.51
CA LYS A 158 21.49 -34.12 6.05
C LYS A 158 20.26 -34.51 5.24
N GLY A 159 19.48 -35.48 5.74
CA GLY A 159 18.21 -35.85 5.12
C GLY A 159 17.19 -34.71 5.18
N TYR A 160 17.07 -34.07 6.34
CA TYR A 160 16.20 -32.91 6.51
C TYR A 160 16.64 -31.70 5.67
N GLN A 161 17.95 -31.41 5.62
CA GLN A 161 18.54 -30.41 4.72
C GLN A 161 18.16 -30.69 3.27
N GLY A 162 18.33 -31.93 2.81
CA GLY A 162 17.97 -32.35 1.45
C GLY A 162 16.49 -32.18 1.13
N TRP A 163 15.61 -32.52 2.07
CA TRP A 163 14.16 -32.32 1.94
C TRP A 163 13.78 -30.84 1.80
N LEU A 164 14.37 -29.96 2.63
CA LEU A 164 14.17 -28.51 2.54
C LEU A 164 14.64 -27.96 1.17
N ALA A 165 15.83 -28.35 0.72
CA ALA A 165 16.35 -27.94 -0.59
C ALA A 165 15.44 -28.42 -1.74
N HIS A 166 14.95 -29.66 -1.69
CA HIS A 166 14.00 -30.16 -2.69
C HIS A 166 12.72 -29.31 -2.74
N LYS A 167 12.14 -28.96 -1.58
CA LYS A 167 10.97 -28.07 -1.49
C LYS A 167 11.27 -26.67 -2.03
N ASN A 168 12.42 -26.10 -1.70
CA ASN A 168 12.85 -24.81 -2.21
C ASN A 168 12.90 -24.82 -3.74
N ARG A 169 13.57 -25.80 -4.34
CA ARG A 169 13.66 -25.95 -5.80
C ARG A 169 12.29 -26.09 -6.45
N TYR A 170 11.37 -26.85 -5.84
CA TYR A 170 9.99 -26.93 -6.33
C TYR A 170 9.34 -25.55 -6.44
N TYR A 171 9.42 -24.72 -5.40
CA TYR A 171 8.86 -23.37 -5.44
C TYR A 171 9.60 -22.45 -6.41
N ILE A 172 10.93 -22.48 -6.46
CA ILE A 172 11.69 -21.71 -7.45
C ILE A 172 11.25 -22.09 -8.88
N ASN A 173 11.05 -23.37 -9.16
CA ASN A 173 10.55 -23.85 -10.44
C ASN A 173 9.12 -23.40 -10.75
N LEU A 174 8.29 -23.08 -9.74
CA LEU A 174 6.97 -22.46 -9.97
C LEU A 174 7.08 -20.98 -10.38
N GLY A 175 8.25 -20.36 -10.21
CA GLY A 175 8.53 -18.98 -10.60
C GLY A 175 8.78 -18.03 -9.43
N TYR A 176 8.84 -18.50 -8.18
CA TYR A 176 9.13 -17.64 -7.04
C TYR A 176 10.52 -16.98 -7.16
N ASP A 177 10.65 -15.80 -6.58
CA ASP A 177 11.92 -15.04 -6.57
C ASP A 177 12.86 -15.51 -5.45
N GLY A 178 12.34 -16.27 -4.49
CA GLY A 178 13.11 -16.82 -3.39
C GLY A 178 12.25 -17.41 -2.28
N ILE A 179 12.89 -17.68 -1.14
CA ILE A 179 12.33 -18.32 0.04
C ILE A 179 12.49 -17.41 1.25
N HIS A 180 11.49 -17.42 2.13
CA HIS A 180 11.62 -16.90 3.48
C HIS A 180 11.64 -18.06 4.47
N ALA A 181 12.73 -18.20 5.19
CA ALA A 181 12.94 -19.23 6.18
C ALA A 181 12.54 -18.72 7.58
N ASP A 182 11.43 -19.24 8.08
CA ASP A 182 10.89 -18.90 9.40
C ASP A 182 11.42 -19.82 10.51
N ALA A 183 11.36 -19.34 11.76
CA ALA A 183 11.83 -20.00 12.97
C ALA A 183 13.32 -20.40 12.91
N PHE A 184 14.16 -19.53 12.35
CA PHE A 184 15.51 -19.93 12.00
C PHE A 184 16.48 -19.88 13.18
N TYR A 185 16.59 -18.73 13.85
CA TYR A 185 17.83 -18.38 14.55
C TYR A 185 17.78 -18.46 16.08
N PHE A 186 16.59 -18.59 16.67
CA PHE A 186 16.45 -18.53 18.13
C PHE A 186 16.92 -19.84 18.79
N PRO A 187 17.79 -19.79 19.83
CA PRO A 187 18.18 -20.97 20.58
C PRO A 187 16.99 -21.54 21.36
N PRO A 188 16.62 -22.82 21.18
CA PRO A 188 15.41 -23.39 21.74
C PRO A 188 15.57 -23.87 23.19
N PHE A 189 16.27 -23.10 24.03
CA PHE A 189 16.58 -23.51 25.40
C PHE A 189 16.89 -22.33 26.34
N PRO A 190 16.73 -22.50 27.67
CA PRO A 190 17.10 -21.50 28.66
C PRO A 190 18.60 -21.17 28.64
N PRO A 191 19.01 -19.94 29.05
CA PRO A 191 18.16 -18.82 29.43
C PRO A 191 17.60 -18.04 28.21
N TYR A 192 17.86 -18.50 26.99
CA TYR A 192 17.49 -17.77 25.77
C TYR A 192 16.00 -17.89 25.46
N SER A 193 15.42 -19.06 25.70
CA SER A 193 14.02 -19.35 25.42
C SER A 193 13.37 -20.23 26.48
N THR A 194 12.17 -19.86 26.90
CA THR A 194 11.24 -20.73 27.62
C THR A 194 10.15 -21.30 26.71
N TYR A 195 10.16 -20.95 25.43
CA TYR A 195 9.14 -21.32 24.45
C TYR A 195 9.15 -22.81 24.08
N TYR A 196 10.20 -23.55 24.45
CA TYR A 196 10.43 -24.93 24.06
C TYR A 196 10.33 -25.90 25.26
N THR A 197 9.95 -27.14 24.99
CA THR A 197 9.73 -28.17 26.03
C THR A 197 11.02 -28.58 26.73
N ALA A 198 12.14 -28.63 26.02
CA ALA A 198 13.45 -29.04 26.53
C ALA A 198 14.59 -28.53 25.62
N GLN A 199 15.84 -28.63 26.09
CA GLN A 199 17.04 -28.34 25.30
C GLN A 199 17.33 -29.49 24.33
N PRO A 200 17.45 -29.24 23.02
CA PRO A 200 17.88 -30.23 22.04
C PRO A 200 19.28 -30.78 22.34
N VAL A 201 19.46 -32.08 22.11
CA VAL A 201 20.75 -32.78 22.13
C VAL A 201 21.43 -32.66 20.77
N ASN A 202 22.72 -32.33 20.79
CA ASN A 202 23.60 -32.39 19.64
C ASN A 202 23.95 -33.87 19.37
N PRO A 203 23.51 -34.46 18.24
CA PRO A 203 23.71 -35.88 17.98
C PRO A 203 25.18 -36.27 17.83
N LYS A 204 26.08 -35.30 17.59
CA LYS A 204 27.53 -35.55 17.48
C LYS A 204 28.21 -35.73 18.84
N THR A 205 27.69 -35.08 19.88
CA THR A 205 28.33 -35.05 21.20
C THR A 205 27.53 -35.78 22.27
N GLY A 206 26.25 -36.08 22.01
CA GLY A 206 25.33 -36.67 22.99
C GLY A 206 24.94 -35.69 24.11
N LYS A 207 25.35 -34.43 24.04
CA LYS A 207 25.07 -33.39 25.04
C LYS A 207 24.06 -32.37 24.51
N GLY A 208 23.39 -31.64 25.40
CA GLY A 208 22.56 -30.50 25.01
C GLY A 208 23.37 -29.47 24.22
N TYR A 209 22.82 -28.93 23.13
CA TYR A 209 23.47 -27.89 22.33
C TYR A 209 23.80 -26.67 23.20
N ASP A 210 25.03 -26.17 23.15
CA ASP A 210 25.32 -24.83 23.64
C ASP A 210 24.93 -23.74 22.61
N LEU A 211 25.05 -22.47 23.00
CA LEU A 211 24.70 -21.34 22.12
C LEU A 211 25.56 -21.33 20.85
N ALA A 212 26.87 -21.52 20.96
CA ALA A 212 27.78 -21.42 19.83
C ALA A 212 27.56 -22.59 18.86
N GLU A 213 27.38 -23.80 19.38
CA GLU A 213 27.05 -24.99 18.58
C GLU A 213 25.73 -24.80 17.84
N TRP A 214 24.68 -24.32 18.52
CA TRP A 214 23.37 -24.09 17.91
C TRP A 214 23.43 -23.06 16.79
N LEU A 215 24.10 -21.92 17.03
CA LEU A 215 24.27 -20.88 16.02
C LEU A 215 25.08 -21.41 14.82
N ASN A 216 26.15 -22.16 15.06
CA ASN A 216 26.98 -22.73 13.99
C ASN A 216 26.20 -23.73 13.12
N VAL A 217 25.40 -24.62 13.73
CA VAL A 217 24.61 -25.59 12.95
C VAL A 217 23.51 -24.89 12.14
N LYS A 218 22.92 -23.82 12.67
CA LYS A 218 21.97 -22.98 11.93
C LYS A 218 22.65 -22.22 10.79
N ASP A 219 23.80 -21.60 11.00
CA ASP A 219 24.54 -20.95 9.92
C ASP A 219 24.92 -21.93 8.80
N ASN A 220 25.25 -23.18 9.16
CA ASN A 220 25.55 -24.22 8.19
C ASN A 220 24.31 -24.67 7.39
N LEU A 221 23.16 -24.81 8.05
CA LEU A 221 21.87 -25.02 7.34
C LEU A 221 21.59 -23.84 6.39
N LEU A 222 21.82 -22.60 6.85
CA LEU A 222 21.53 -21.41 6.04
C LEU A 222 22.42 -21.33 4.80
N ARG A 223 23.73 -21.60 4.96
CA ARG A 223 24.68 -21.70 3.85
C ARG A 223 24.28 -22.80 2.87
N PHE A 224 23.88 -23.96 3.38
CA PHE A 224 23.40 -25.05 2.54
C PHE A 224 22.19 -24.62 1.69
N LEU A 225 21.17 -24.01 2.31
CA LEU A 225 19.99 -23.53 1.59
C LEU A 225 20.31 -22.39 0.62
N LYS A 226 21.21 -21.45 1.00
CA LYS A 226 21.59 -20.35 0.12
C LYS A 226 22.35 -20.86 -1.11
N ASN A 227 23.26 -21.81 -0.93
CA ASN A 227 24.00 -22.43 -2.03
C ASN A 227 23.06 -23.17 -2.98
N ASP A 228 22.08 -23.90 -2.46
CA ASP A 228 21.05 -24.58 -3.26
C ASP A 228 20.17 -23.60 -4.06
N LEU A 229 19.82 -22.45 -3.46
CA LEU A 229 19.03 -21.40 -4.11
C LEU A 229 19.81 -20.60 -5.16
N GLY A 230 21.15 -20.59 -5.10
CA GLY A 230 22.01 -19.81 -5.98
C GLY A 230 21.70 -18.31 -5.90
N SER A 231 21.36 -17.72 -7.04
CA SER A 231 21.07 -16.28 -7.15
C SER A 231 19.67 -15.88 -6.64
N LYS A 232 18.85 -16.84 -6.21
CA LYS A 232 17.51 -16.55 -5.67
C LYS A 232 17.61 -15.99 -4.25
N LEU A 233 16.56 -15.27 -3.85
CA LEU A 233 16.51 -14.61 -2.55
C LEU A 233 16.31 -15.64 -1.43
N LEU A 234 17.03 -15.45 -0.34
CA LEU A 234 16.84 -16.13 0.93
C LEU A 234 16.72 -15.07 2.02
N THR A 235 15.52 -14.93 2.57
CA THR A 235 15.29 -14.09 3.75
C THR A 235 14.92 -14.94 4.94
N VAL A 236 15.05 -14.41 6.14
CA VAL A 236 14.91 -15.20 7.37
C VAL A 236 14.21 -14.42 8.48
N ASN A 237 13.34 -15.10 9.21
CA ASN A 237 12.87 -14.61 10.50
C ASN A 237 13.84 -15.10 11.59
N GLY A 238 14.73 -14.21 12.03
CA GLY A 238 15.88 -14.59 12.86
C GLY A 238 16.14 -13.71 14.06
N TYR A 239 16.00 -12.40 13.94
CA TYR A 239 16.47 -11.50 14.98
C TYR A 239 15.41 -11.01 15.95
N MET A 240 14.11 -11.21 15.72
CA MET A 240 12.99 -10.72 16.56
C MET A 240 12.95 -9.19 16.73
N ASN A 241 13.99 -8.59 17.31
CA ASN A 241 14.21 -7.17 17.58
C ASN A 241 15.72 -6.87 17.76
N GLY A 242 16.07 -5.60 18.01
CA GLY A 242 17.45 -5.15 18.19
C GLY A 242 18.20 -5.79 19.36
N ARG A 243 17.51 -6.16 20.45
CA ARG A 243 18.15 -6.85 21.59
C ARG A 243 18.68 -8.22 21.20
N ALA A 244 17.86 -9.00 20.50
CA ALA A 244 18.23 -10.32 20.06
C ALA A 244 19.32 -10.26 18.97
N TYR A 245 19.27 -9.27 18.08
CA TYR A 245 20.38 -9.02 17.14
C TYR A 245 21.74 -8.79 17.84
N GLN A 246 21.77 -7.94 18.86
CA GLN A 246 23.02 -7.69 19.59
C GLN A 246 23.47 -8.91 20.40
N ARG A 247 22.51 -9.65 20.99
CA ARG A 247 22.79 -10.85 21.79
C ARG A 247 23.34 -12.00 20.94
N PHE A 248 22.81 -12.22 19.74
CA PHE A 248 23.10 -13.41 18.93
C PHE A 248 24.10 -13.15 17.78
N ARG A 249 24.97 -12.15 17.95
CA ARG A 249 26.04 -11.74 17.01
C ARG A 249 25.54 -10.96 15.78
N PRO A 250 25.93 -9.68 15.64
CA PRO A 250 25.65 -8.80 14.49
C PRO A 250 26.11 -9.24 13.08
N GLY A 251 26.67 -10.44 12.90
CA GLY A 251 27.22 -10.94 11.63
C GLY A 251 26.55 -12.21 11.11
N GLY A 252 26.50 -13.28 11.92
CA GLY A 252 26.18 -14.66 11.47
C GLY A 252 25.12 -14.79 10.37
N LEU A 253 23.83 -14.77 10.76
CA LEU A 253 22.74 -14.99 9.82
C LEU A 253 22.71 -14.00 8.65
N ILE A 254 23.05 -12.72 8.88
CA ILE A 254 22.96 -11.71 7.83
C ILE A 254 24.18 -11.72 6.89
N ASP A 255 25.28 -12.36 7.27
CA ASP A 255 26.40 -12.58 6.36
C ASP A 255 26.01 -13.57 5.24
N ILE A 256 24.99 -14.40 5.47
CA ILE A 256 24.55 -15.46 4.56
C ILE A 256 23.22 -15.09 3.87
N ALA A 257 22.23 -14.60 4.62
CA ALA A 257 20.91 -14.26 4.09
C ALA A 257 20.93 -12.93 3.29
N ASP A 258 20.01 -12.80 2.34
CA ASP A 258 19.80 -11.56 1.59
C ASP A 258 18.98 -10.54 2.38
N GLY A 259 18.25 -10.98 3.41
CA GLY A 259 17.45 -10.10 4.24
C GLY A 259 16.80 -10.76 5.46
N VAL A 260 16.16 -9.94 6.29
CA VAL A 260 15.56 -10.36 7.55
C VAL A 260 14.18 -9.79 7.78
N LEU A 261 13.36 -10.57 8.49
CA LEU A 261 12.14 -10.13 9.13
C LEU A 261 12.39 -9.83 10.61
N ILE A 262 11.81 -8.73 11.09
CA ILE A 262 11.87 -8.23 12.46
C ILE A 262 10.44 -8.06 12.95
N GLU A 263 9.83 -9.13 13.47
CA GLU A 263 8.40 -9.16 13.84
C GLU A 263 8.03 -8.29 15.06
N GLY A 264 9.02 -7.96 15.90
CA GLY A 264 8.85 -7.16 17.11
C GLY A 264 9.56 -5.82 17.04
N PHE A 265 9.56 -5.15 15.88
CA PHE A 265 10.18 -3.84 15.74
C PHE A 265 9.46 -2.83 16.64
N VAL A 266 10.21 -2.26 17.58
CA VAL A 266 9.79 -1.41 18.72
C VAL A 266 8.70 -1.96 19.65
N ARG A 267 7.88 -2.95 19.24
CA ARG A 267 6.77 -3.51 20.03
C ARG A 267 6.35 -4.90 19.52
N TRP A 268 6.02 -5.81 20.44
CA TRP A 268 5.34 -7.10 20.22
C TRP A 268 3.85 -6.99 20.52
N PRO A 269 2.93 -7.81 19.99
CA PRO A 269 1.50 -7.59 20.13
C PRO A 269 1.02 -7.64 21.58
N PHE A 270 1.64 -8.48 22.41
CA PHE A 270 1.27 -8.68 23.82
C PHE A 270 1.83 -7.63 24.78
N ASP A 271 2.72 -6.73 24.34
CA ASP A 271 3.14 -5.59 25.19
C ASP A 271 1.89 -4.74 25.52
N LYS A 272 1.82 -4.11 26.70
CA LYS A 272 0.75 -3.13 26.95
C LYS A 272 1.01 -1.90 26.09
N LEU A 273 -0.05 -1.17 25.71
CA LEU A 273 0.12 0.07 24.94
C LEU A 273 0.93 1.14 25.70
N SER A 274 0.95 1.09 27.03
CA SER A 274 1.78 1.95 27.89
C SER A 274 3.25 1.53 27.98
N ASP A 275 3.58 0.31 27.56
CA ASP A 275 4.89 -0.29 27.83
C ASP A 275 5.84 0.04 26.68
N PHE A 276 6.48 1.20 26.77
CA PHE A 276 7.53 1.59 25.86
C PHE A 276 8.87 0.99 26.27
N ARG A 277 9.68 0.58 25.28
CA ARG A 277 11.07 0.17 25.52
C ARG A 277 11.85 1.33 26.13
N SER A 278 12.82 1.01 26.99
CA SER A 278 13.82 1.99 27.41
C SER A 278 14.52 2.57 26.18
N GLU A 279 15.01 3.80 26.27
CA GLU A 279 15.77 4.44 25.18
C GLU A 279 16.92 3.55 24.71
N ALA A 280 17.64 2.93 25.64
CA ALA A 280 18.74 2.02 25.33
C ALA A 280 18.29 0.81 24.50
N ASP A 281 17.14 0.18 24.83
CA ASP A 281 16.63 -0.97 24.07
C ASP A 281 15.99 -0.57 22.74
N TRP A 282 15.26 0.55 22.71
CA TRP A 282 14.74 1.13 21.48
C TRP A 282 15.86 1.46 20.49
N LYS A 283 16.96 2.04 20.97
CA LYS A 283 18.11 2.39 20.13
C LYS A 283 18.71 1.16 19.44
N LYS A 284 18.68 -0.02 20.08
CA LYS A 284 19.15 -1.28 19.48
C LYS A 284 18.32 -1.66 18.26
N ASP A 285 17.01 -1.38 18.25
CA ASP A 285 16.16 -1.61 17.08
C ASP A 285 16.55 -0.70 15.91
N ILE A 286 16.85 0.56 16.20
CA ILE A 286 17.25 1.52 15.16
C ILE A 286 18.64 1.19 14.62
N ASP A 287 19.57 0.85 15.51
CA ASP A 287 20.93 0.46 15.14
C ASP A 287 20.95 -0.84 14.32
N LEU A 288 20.04 -1.77 14.59
CA LEU A 288 19.79 -2.95 13.76
C LEU A 288 19.40 -2.51 12.34
N LEU A 289 18.35 -1.69 12.18
CA LEU A 289 17.91 -1.22 10.86
C LEU A 289 19.03 -0.50 10.10
N ARG A 290 19.76 0.38 10.79
CA ARG A 290 20.89 1.12 10.24
C ARG A 290 21.97 0.18 9.75
N ASN A 291 22.40 -0.78 10.58
CA ASN A 291 23.46 -1.72 10.24
C ASN A 291 23.07 -2.54 9.00
N LEU A 292 21.87 -3.11 9.00
CA LEU A 292 21.38 -3.90 7.87
C LEU A 292 21.26 -3.07 6.58
N SER A 293 20.79 -1.84 6.71
CA SER A 293 20.66 -0.89 5.60
C SER A 293 22.03 -0.55 5.00
N ALA A 294 23.04 -0.29 5.83
CA ALA A 294 24.41 -0.03 5.39
C ALA A 294 25.04 -1.23 4.67
N ARG A 295 24.55 -2.44 4.96
CA ARG A 295 24.99 -3.69 4.31
C ARG A 295 24.18 -4.06 3.07
N GLY A 296 23.25 -3.21 2.64
CA GLY A 296 22.40 -3.45 1.47
C GLY A 296 21.50 -4.67 1.62
N LYS A 297 21.05 -4.96 2.83
CA LYS A 297 20.18 -6.11 3.12
C LYS A 297 18.72 -5.71 2.98
N LEU A 298 17.89 -6.67 2.55
CA LEU A 298 16.45 -6.51 2.57
C LEU A 298 15.97 -6.56 4.02
N ILE A 299 15.19 -5.57 4.45
CA ILE A 299 14.69 -5.52 5.83
C ILE A 299 13.17 -5.46 5.80
N ILE A 300 12.53 -6.33 6.56
CA ILE A 300 11.10 -6.28 6.79
C ILE A 300 10.90 -6.03 8.29
N ALA A 301 10.39 -4.87 8.65
CA ALA A 301 10.14 -4.49 10.03
C ALA A 301 8.64 -4.47 10.31
N GLU A 302 8.21 -5.24 11.30
CA GLU A 302 6.81 -5.27 11.74
C GLU A 302 6.67 -4.68 13.13
N THR A 303 5.66 -3.84 13.31
CA THR A 303 5.18 -3.46 14.63
C THR A 303 3.79 -4.07 14.80
N GLN A 304 3.60 -4.87 15.84
CA GLN A 304 2.41 -5.69 16.01
C GLN A 304 1.49 -5.16 17.13
N PHE A 305 0.19 -5.31 16.94
CA PHE A 305 -0.88 -4.98 17.89
C PHE A 305 -1.76 -6.21 18.14
N LEU A 306 -2.40 -6.31 19.30
CA LEU A 306 -3.55 -7.20 19.43
C LEU A 306 -4.76 -6.60 18.71
N GLN A 307 -5.54 -7.44 18.05
CA GLN A 307 -6.77 -7.03 17.37
C GLN A 307 -7.71 -6.33 18.35
N GLY A 308 -8.20 -5.15 17.95
CA GLY A 308 -9.07 -4.28 18.75
C GLY A 308 -8.33 -3.12 19.40
N GLN A 309 -7.04 -3.26 19.72
CA GLN A 309 -6.25 -2.20 20.37
C GLN A 309 -5.88 -1.07 19.40
N GLU A 310 -5.92 -1.30 18.09
CA GLU A 310 -5.35 -0.40 17.08
C GLU A 310 -6.11 0.92 16.86
N ASN A 311 -7.29 1.07 17.46
CA ASN A 311 -8.20 2.21 17.26
C ASN A 311 -8.12 3.26 18.37
N GLU A 312 -7.25 3.07 19.36
CA GLU A 312 -7.09 3.98 20.49
C GLU A 312 -6.15 5.16 20.16
N ALA A 313 -6.27 6.26 20.91
CA ALA A 313 -5.38 7.42 20.76
C ALA A 313 -3.92 7.04 20.99
N LEU A 314 -3.65 6.24 22.04
CA LEU A 314 -2.32 5.74 22.35
C LEU A 314 -1.79 4.79 21.25
N ALA A 315 -2.62 3.92 20.70
CA ALA A 315 -2.23 3.08 19.57
C ALA A 315 -1.86 3.90 18.32
N ASN A 316 -2.59 4.99 18.04
CA ASN A 316 -2.24 5.90 16.96
C ASN A 316 -0.94 6.66 17.21
N GLN A 317 -0.66 7.03 18.47
CA GLN A 317 0.65 7.57 18.87
C GLN A 317 1.76 6.55 18.63
N ILE A 318 1.58 5.29 19.05
CA ILE A 318 2.54 4.20 18.84
C ILE A 318 2.79 3.96 17.36
N LYS A 319 1.75 3.99 16.51
CA LYS A 319 1.91 3.88 15.06
C LYS A 319 2.83 4.98 14.52
N MET A 320 2.61 6.24 14.92
CA MET A 320 3.50 7.32 14.48
C MET A 320 4.92 7.16 15.06
N TYR A 321 5.05 6.80 16.33
CA TYR A 321 6.33 6.55 17.00
C TYR A 321 7.14 5.43 16.32
N ALA A 322 6.51 4.30 16.03
CA ALA A 322 7.13 3.17 15.35
C ALA A 322 7.54 3.51 13.90
N PHE A 323 6.66 4.17 13.15
CA PHE A 323 6.96 4.53 11.77
C PHE A 323 8.12 5.54 11.69
N THR A 324 8.12 6.56 12.54
CA THR A 324 9.22 7.53 12.60
C THR A 324 10.52 6.90 13.10
N SER A 325 10.45 5.98 14.07
CA SER A 325 11.58 5.14 14.50
C SER A 325 12.16 4.37 13.32
N TYR A 326 11.34 3.71 12.52
CA TYR A 326 11.76 3.01 11.30
C TYR A 326 12.49 3.95 10.32
N LEU A 327 11.96 5.16 10.09
CA LEU A 327 12.59 6.14 9.19
C LEU A 327 13.99 6.57 9.65
N LEU A 328 14.30 6.55 10.95
CA LEU A 328 15.64 6.85 11.44
C LEU A 328 16.70 5.85 10.95
N GLY A 329 16.34 4.58 10.72
CA GLY A 329 17.29 3.53 10.32
C GLY A 329 17.16 3.02 8.88
N ALA A 330 16.15 3.42 8.12
CA ALA A 330 15.83 2.91 6.79
C ALA A 330 16.61 3.58 5.64
N ASN A 331 17.16 2.81 4.68
CA ASN A 331 17.84 3.33 3.46
C ASN A 331 17.31 2.76 2.13
N GLY A 332 16.00 2.61 1.99
CA GLY A 332 15.34 2.33 0.70
C GLY A 332 15.23 0.86 0.29
N GLN A 333 15.95 -0.04 0.97
CA GLN A 333 15.80 -1.50 0.85
C GLN A 333 15.06 -2.12 2.04
N SER A 334 14.23 -1.33 2.68
CA SER A 334 13.49 -1.72 3.86
C SER A 334 11.99 -1.52 3.66
N TYR A 335 11.23 -2.41 4.29
CA TYR A 335 9.78 -2.46 4.26
C TYR A 335 9.27 -2.38 5.69
N PHE A 336 8.16 -1.69 5.87
CA PHE A 336 7.56 -1.50 7.19
C PHE A 336 6.07 -1.76 7.14
N GLU A 337 5.57 -2.52 8.11
CA GLU A 337 4.15 -2.84 8.23
C GLU A 337 3.68 -2.84 9.68
N PHE A 338 2.42 -2.44 9.87
CA PHE A 338 1.67 -2.68 11.09
C PHE A 338 0.82 -3.92 10.93
N ASN A 339 0.98 -4.87 11.84
CA ASN A 339 0.20 -6.11 11.84
C ASN A 339 -0.68 -6.22 13.10
N THR A 340 -1.83 -6.86 12.97
CA THR A 340 -2.65 -7.28 14.12
C THR A 340 -2.59 -8.77 14.31
N LEU A 341 -2.50 -9.21 15.56
CA LEU A 341 -2.65 -10.58 15.99
C LEU A 341 -4.03 -10.79 16.61
N ASN A 342 -4.75 -11.81 16.15
CA ASN A 342 -5.97 -12.27 16.80
C ASN A 342 -5.62 -13.24 17.95
N PRO A 343 -5.92 -12.93 19.22
CA PRO A 343 -5.57 -13.80 20.34
C PRO A 343 -6.30 -15.16 20.30
N SER A 344 -7.52 -15.20 19.74
CA SER A 344 -8.30 -16.44 19.58
C SER A 344 -7.82 -17.29 18.41
N ASN A 345 -7.04 -16.70 17.49
CA ASN A 345 -6.41 -17.39 16.39
C ASN A 345 -5.09 -16.71 16.03
N MET A 346 -4.03 -17.08 16.76
CA MET A 346 -2.69 -16.48 16.61
C MET A 346 -2.06 -16.62 15.22
N TRP A 347 -2.74 -17.32 14.29
CA TRP A 347 -2.31 -17.49 12.91
C TRP A 347 -3.04 -16.57 11.93
N GLN A 348 -3.98 -15.74 12.41
CA GLN A 348 -4.63 -14.70 11.63
C GLN A 348 -3.96 -13.37 11.89
N ASN A 349 -3.01 -13.03 11.01
CA ASN A 349 -2.42 -11.70 10.96
C ASN A 349 -3.19 -10.82 9.98
N GLY A 350 -3.47 -9.59 10.41
CA GLY A 350 -4.09 -8.56 9.58
C GLY A 350 -3.13 -7.42 9.31
N SER A 351 -3.02 -6.99 8.06
CA SER A 351 -2.34 -5.74 7.71
C SER A 351 -3.19 -4.56 8.15
N LEU A 352 -2.61 -3.62 8.91
CA LEU A 352 -3.29 -2.40 9.31
C LEU A 352 -3.03 -1.28 8.30
N PRO A 353 -4.10 -0.63 7.79
CA PRO A 353 -3.94 0.50 6.91
C PRO A 353 -3.28 1.67 7.64
N PHE A 354 -2.26 2.24 7.03
CA PHE A 354 -1.59 3.43 7.53
C PHE A 354 -1.43 4.45 6.40
N LYS A 355 -2.01 5.63 6.58
CA LYS A 355 -2.08 6.66 5.52
C LYS A 355 -0.72 7.18 5.06
N TYR A 356 0.34 6.95 5.84
CA TYR A 356 1.67 7.49 5.56
C TYR A 356 2.64 6.48 4.94
N TYR A 357 2.20 5.27 4.58
CA TYR A 357 3.06 4.33 3.82
C TYR A 357 3.55 4.93 2.50
N ASN A 358 2.77 5.80 1.85
CA ASN A 358 3.18 6.46 0.60
C ASN A 358 3.72 7.88 0.80
N LEU A 359 4.26 8.18 1.98
CA LEU A 359 4.81 9.49 2.27
C LEU A 359 6.07 9.74 1.42
N ASP A 360 6.08 10.84 0.68
CA ASP A 360 7.25 11.32 -0.04
C ASP A 360 8.02 12.29 0.86
N ILE A 361 9.01 11.78 1.59
CA ILE A 361 9.89 12.56 2.48
C ILE A 361 11.25 12.84 1.84
N GLY A 362 11.52 12.22 0.68
CA GLY A 362 12.79 12.33 -0.03
C GLY A 362 13.87 11.38 0.46
N GLU A 363 15.06 11.46 -0.11
CA GLU A 363 16.23 10.62 0.26
C GLU A 363 16.77 10.98 1.64
N PRO A 364 17.24 10.01 2.45
CA PRO A 364 17.98 10.32 3.66
C PRO A 364 19.28 11.06 3.30
N LEU A 365 19.56 12.17 3.99
CA LEU A 365 20.75 13.00 3.78
C LEU A 365 21.95 12.59 4.65
N GLY A 366 21.78 11.54 5.45
CA GLY A 366 22.80 11.02 6.35
C GLY A 366 22.24 10.04 7.37
N GLU A 367 23.07 9.68 8.33
CA GLU A 367 22.70 8.89 9.50
C GLU A 367 21.78 9.69 10.44
N TYR A 368 21.05 8.98 11.30
CA TYR A 368 20.33 9.64 12.38
C TYR A 368 21.31 10.17 13.43
N TYR A 369 20.93 11.23 14.14
CA TYR A 369 21.75 11.87 15.18
C TYR A 369 20.88 12.30 16.36
N LEU A 370 21.50 12.49 17.52
CA LEU A 370 20.84 13.04 18.71
C LEU A 370 21.15 14.54 18.81
N LYS A 371 20.10 15.37 18.89
CA LYS A 371 20.24 16.83 19.10
C LYS A 371 19.08 17.34 19.92
N ASN A 372 19.37 18.16 20.93
CA ASN A 372 18.37 18.69 21.88
C ASN A 372 17.51 17.57 22.51
N ASN A 373 18.14 16.47 22.91
CA ASN A 373 17.49 15.28 23.50
C ASN A 373 16.43 14.58 22.61
N VAL A 374 16.39 14.88 21.31
CA VAL A 374 15.51 14.21 20.35
C VAL A 374 16.35 13.61 19.24
N TYR A 375 16.03 12.37 18.85
CA TYR A 375 16.67 11.70 17.73
C TYR A 375 16.09 12.25 16.43
N GLN A 376 16.97 12.61 15.51
CA GLN A 376 16.60 13.31 14.28
C GLN A 376 17.24 12.63 13.09
N ARG A 377 16.56 12.73 11.94
CA ARG A 377 17.15 12.40 10.65
C ARG A 377 16.65 13.33 9.57
N ASP A 378 17.60 13.80 8.77
CA ASP A 378 17.35 14.72 7.67
C ASP A 378 17.08 13.97 6.37
N PHE A 379 16.12 14.48 5.61
CA PHE A 379 15.77 13.99 4.29
C PHE A 379 15.76 15.12 3.26
N SER A 380 15.83 14.79 1.97
CA SER A 380 15.85 15.78 0.89
C SER A 380 14.60 16.66 0.90
N ASP A 381 13.44 16.14 1.30
CA ASP A 381 12.15 16.84 1.33
C ASP A 381 11.52 16.91 2.72
N GLY A 382 12.24 16.55 3.78
CA GLY A 382 11.73 16.61 5.14
C GLY A 382 12.74 16.34 6.25
N LYS A 383 12.21 16.09 7.44
CA LYS A 383 12.93 15.75 8.67
C LYS A 383 12.05 14.85 9.52
N VAL A 384 12.64 13.87 10.17
CA VAL A 384 11.99 13.01 11.17
C VAL A 384 12.56 13.30 12.54
N LEU A 385 11.70 13.35 13.54
CA LEU A 385 12.02 13.55 14.95
C LEU A 385 11.40 12.43 15.77
N VAL A 386 12.16 11.83 16.69
CA VAL A 386 11.68 10.77 17.59
C VAL A 386 12.16 11.02 19.01
N ASN A 387 11.23 10.92 19.95
CA ASN A 387 11.51 11.01 21.37
C ASN A 387 11.15 9.67 22.04
N PRO A 388 12.14 8.83 22.39
CA PRO A 388 11.89 7.57 23.09
C PRO A 388 11.79 7.74 24.62
N LYS A 389 11.95 8.96 25.15
CA LYS A 389 11.95 9.25 26.59
C LYS A 389 10.55 9.59 27.12
N THR A 390 10.45 9.70 28.44
CA THR A 390 9.24 10.05 29.19
C THR A 390 9.00 11.55 29.30
N GLU A 391 9.99 12.39 28.97
CA GLU A 391 9.89 13.85 29.02
C GLU A 391 9.58 14.43 27.64
N ALA A 392 8.86 15.56 27.58
CA ALA A 392 8.62 16.26 26.33
C ALA A 392 9.77 17.23 26.02
N HIS A 393 10.08 17.41 24.73
CA HIS A 393 11.10 18.37 24.30
C HIS A 393 10.52 19.37 23.29
N VAL A 394 10.91 20.64 23.42
CA VAL A 394 10.54 21.72 22.49
C VAL A 394 11.78 22.08 21.68
N LEU A 395 11.64 22.08 20.35
CA LEU A 395 12.74 22.30 19.43
C LEU A 395 12.47 23.53 18.58
N GLN A 396 13.45 24.44 18.57
CA GLN A 396 13.57 25.45 17.54
C GLN A 396 14.09 24.80 16.26
N LEU A 397 13.36 24.93 15.17
CA LEU A 397 13.71 24.39 13.86
C LEU A 397 14.56 25.40 13.10
N GLU A 398 15.52 24.90 12.32
CA GLU A 398 16.44 25.70 11.50
C GLU A 398 15.75 26.44 10.34
N ARG A 399 14.52 26.05 10.03
CA ARG A 399 13.68 26.65 8.99
C ARG A 399 12.22 26.39 9.30
N ASN A 400 11.36 27.01 8.50
CA ASN A 400 9.94 26.67 8.51
C ASN A 400 9.71 25.31 7.86
N TYR A 401 9.05 24.43 8.58
CA TYR A 401 8.56 23.15 8.09
C TYR A 401 7.04 23.16 8.00
N ARG A 402 6.51 22.12 7.35
CA ARG A 402 5.10 21.80 7.34
C ARG A 402 4.87 20.44 7.99
N THR A 403 4.00 20.38 8.98
CA THR A 403 3.54 19.13 9.59
C THR A 403 2.67 18.31 8.61
N LEU A 404 2.38 17.05 8.94
CA LEU A 404 1.51 16.20 8.11
C LEU A 404 0.04 16.68 8.04
N ASP A 405 -0.40 17.57 8.93
CA ASP A 405 -1.69 18.29 8.88
C ASP A 405 -1.59 19.66 8.21
N HIS A 406 -0.51 19.92 7.49
CA HIS A 406 -0.25 21.13 6.70
C HIS A 406 -0.03 22.42 7.49
N LYS A 407 0.20 22.36 8.80
CA LYS A 407 0.53 23.54 9.60
C LYS A 407 1.99 23.91 9.41
N ARG A 408 2.26 25.20 9.22
CA ARG A 408 3.61 25.74 9.19
C ARG A 408 4.14 25.86 10.62
N VAL A 409 5.34 25.35 10.86
CA VAL A 409 5.98 25.36 12.18
C VAL A 409 7.45 25.75 12.06
N SER A 410 7.90 26.61 12.97
CA SER A 410 9.31 26.91 13.25
C SER A 410 9.73 26.44 14.65
N VAL A 411 8.76 26.09 15.50
CA VAL A 411 8.92 25.49 16.82
C VAL A 411 8.02 24.26 16.89
N ILE A 412 8.52 23.16 17.42
CA ILE A 412 7.75 21.92 17.56
C ILE A 412 7.95 21.29 18.94
N LYS A 413 6.86 20.83 19.56
CA LYS A 413 6.90 20.01 20.76
C LYS A 413 6.83 18.54 20.37
N VAL A 414 7.84 17.76 20.75
CA VAL A 414 7.86 16.30 20.59
C VAL A 414 7.55 15.70 21.95
N THR A 415 6.34 15.14 22.08
CA THR A 415 5.85 14.57 23.34
C THR A 415 6.59 13.29 23.71
N PRO A 416 6.45 12.78 24.95
CA PRO A 416 7.04 11.52 25.37
C PRO A 416 6.63 10.37 24.45
N HIS A 417 7.55 9.44 24.19
CA HIS A 417 7.33 8.25 23.37
C HIS A 417 6.55 8.53 22.07
N SER A 418 7.00 9.53 21.33
CA SER A 418 6.31 10.01 20.13
C SER A 418 7.30 10.31 19.00
N GLY A 419 6.75 10.47 17.80
CA GLY A 419 7.51 10.92 16.67
C GLY A 419 6.76 11.93 15.84
N VAL A 420 7.51 12.79 15.16
CA VAL A 420 6.99 13.85 14.30
C VAL A 420 7.69 13.78 12.95
N ILE A 421 6.90 13.91 11.89
CA ILE A 421 7.40 14.07 10.53
C ILE A 421 7.11 15.49 10.07
N LEU A 422 8.17 16.13 9.56
CA LEU A 422 8.16 17.49 9.08
C LEU A 422 8.55 17.47 7.60
N LEU A 423 7.72 18.04 6.74
CA LEU A 423 8.02 18.21 5.32
C LEU A 423 8.65 19.59 5.11
N LYS A 424 9.69 19.67 4.29
CA LYS A 424 10.29 20.96 3.93
C LYS A 424 9.21 21.83 3.32
N HIS A 425 9.11 23.07 3.80
CA HIS A 425 8.27 24.05 3.15
C HIS A 425 8.98 24.50 1.87
N THR A 426 8.61 23.90 0.75
CA THR A 426 8.97 24.45 -0.55
C THR A 426 8.12 25.70 -0.76
N ASN A 427 8.75 26.88 -0.68
CA ASN A 427 8.12 28.13 -1.12
C ASN A 427 7.85 28.13 -2.64
N THR A 428 8.35 27.13 -3.36
CA THR A 428 7.87 26.77 -4.68
C THR A 428 6.45 26.22 -4.56
N ILE A 429 5.48 27.15 -4.61
CA ILE A 429 4.16 26.86 -5.16
C ILE A 429 4.44 26.22 -6.51
N ARG A 430 4.39 24.88 -6.61
CA ARG A 430 4.20 24.25 -7.92
C ARG A 430 2.88 24.85 -8.39
N PRO A 431 2.86 25.69 -9.43
CA PRO A 431 1.61 26.18 -9.96
C PRO A 431 0.81 24.93 -10.28
N ASP A 432 -0.36 24.78 -9.68
CA ASP A 432 -1.24 23.71 -10.10
C ASP A 432 -1.60 24.03 -11.54
N THR A 433 -0.89 23.44 -12.51
CA THR A 433 -1.17 23.67 -13.93
C THR A 433 -2.29 22.75 -14.42
N VAL A 434 -2.78 21.86 -13.55
CA VAL A 434 -3.62 20.74 -13.92
C VAL A 434 -5.03 20.96 -13.38
N GLY A 435 -5.82 21.75 -14.13
CA GLY A 435 -7.20 22.03 -13.72
C GLY A 435 -8.10 20.78 -13.61
N PRO A 436 -9.32 20.90 -13.07
CA PRO A 436 -10.12 19.75 -12.65
C PRO A 436 -10.60 18.87 -13.81
N LYS A 437 -10.74 17.55 -13.61
CA LYS A 437 -11.41 16.64 -14.57
C LYS A 437 -12.91 16.65 -14.36
N THR A 438 -13.72 16.82 -15.41
CA THR A 438 -15.19 16.80 -15.30
C THR A 438 -15.80 15.47 -15.76
N TYR A 439 -17.00 15.17 -15.24
CA TYR A 439 -17.77 13.95 -15.52
C TYR A 439 -19.26 14.25 -15.69
N ALA A 440 -19.93 13.45 -16.53
CA ALA A 440 -21.36 13.56 -16.82
C ALA A 440 -22.00 12.18 -16.95
N LYS A 441 -23.23 12.02 -16.43
CA LYS A 441 -24.04 10.79 -16.59
C LYS A 441 -25.29 11.06 -17.41
N SER A 442 -25.48 10.30 -18.47
CA SER A 442 -26.69 10.35 -19.30
C SER A 442 -27.93 9.92 -18.50
N SER A 443 -29.09 10.45 -18.88
CA SER A 443 -30.36 10.12 -18.22
C SER A 443 -31.54 10.17 -19.21
N GLY A 444 -32.75 9.86 -18.74
CA GLY A 444 -33.96 9.92 -19.54
C GLY A 444 -35.17 10.36 -18.72
N ALA A 445 -36.19 10.86 -19.40
CA ALA A 445 -37.49 11.13 -18.78
C ALA A 445 -38.62 10.86 -19.77
N ARG A 446 -39.79 10.46 -19.26
CA ARG A 446 -41.00 10.25 -20.06
C ARG A 446 -42.01 11.34 -19.76
N THR A 447 -42.57 11.96 -20.80
CA THR A 447 -43.68 12.91 -20.67
C THR A 447 -44.96 12.18 -20.25
N LEU A 448 -45.84 12.90 -19.57
CA LEU A 448 -47.20 12.43 -19.36
C LEU A 448 -48.01 12.69 -20.63
N SER A 449 -48.78 11.69 -21.07
CA SER A 449 -49.66 11.83 -22.23
C SER A 449 -50.65 12.99 -22.02
N LYS A 450 -50.81 13.85 -23.04
CA LYS A 450 -51.82 14.93 -23.04
C LYS A 450 -53.23 14.39 -22.81
N ARG A 451 -53.53 13.17 -23.31
CA ARG A 451 -54.82 12.49 -23.10
C ARG A 451 -55.13 12.23 -21.62
N LYS A 452 -54.12 12.14 -20.75
CA LYS A 452 -54.30 11.97 -19.30
C LYS A 452 -54.57 13.28 -18.55
N ALA A 453 -54.46 14.46 -19.20
CA ALA A 453 -54.65 15.75 -18.54
C ALA A 453 -56.05 15.90 -17.92
N PRO A 454 -57.17 15.60 -18.61
CA PRO A 454 -58.51 15.69 -18.01
C PRO A 454 -58.64 14.84 -16.74
N ARG A 455 -58.14 13.60 -16.75
CA ARG A 455 -58.12 12.72 -15.58
C ARG A 455 -57.37 13.34 -14.40
N TYR A 456 -56.19 13.92 -14.62
CA TYR A 456 -55.43 14.58 -13.55
C TYR A 456 -56.13 15.82 -13.00
N LEU A 457 -56.84 16.57 -13.83
CA LEU A 457 -57.64 17.71 -13.38
C LEU A 457 -58.82 17.26 -12.50
N LYS A 458 -59.54 16.19 -12.90
CA LYS A 458 -60.61 15.57 -12.10
C LYS A 458 -60.09 15.16 -10.72
N LEU A 459 -58.94 14.46 -10.67
CA LEU A 459 -58.30 14.06 -9.42
C LEU A 459 -57.87 15.26 -8.56
N HIS A 460 -57.32 16.32 -9.16
CA HIS A 460 -56.98 17.54 -8.43
C HIS A 460 -58.21 18.16 -7.75
N ARG A 461 -59.31 18.32 -8.49
CA ARG A 461 -60.58 18.86 -7.98
C ARG A 461 -61.14 18.01 -6.84
N TYR A 462 -61.15 16.68 -7.01
CA TYR A 462 -61.58 15.74 -5.98
C TYR A 462 -60.78 15.91 -4.67
N TYR A 463 -59.45 15.84 -4.74
CA TYR A 463 -58.60 15.97 -3.53
C TYR A 463 -58.63 17.39 -2.95
N ARG A 464 -58.82 18.43 -3.77
CA ARG A 464 -58.99 19.81 -3.30
C ARG A 464 -60.30 19.97 -2.50
N SER A 465 -61.38 19.33 -2.95
CA SER A 465 -62.67 19.31 -2.23
C SER A 465 -62.53 18.58 -0.88
N LYS A 466 -61.95 17.36 -0.86
CA LYS A 466 -61.68 16.62 0.38
C LYS A 466 -60.78 17.40 1.36
N TYR A 467 -59.76 18.11 0.86
CA TYR A 467 -58.91 19.00 1.64
C TYR A 467 -59.70 20.14 2.33
N ARG A 468 -60.73 20.69 1.67
CA ARG A 468 -61.57 21.77 2.22
C ARG A 468 -62.57 21.27 3.26
N LYS A 469 -63.11 20.06 3.08
CA LYS A 469 -64.17 19.50 3.94
C LYS A 469 -63.65 18.83 5.22
N THR A 470 -62.45 18.25 5.19
CA THR A 470 -61.94 17.50 6.35
C THR A 470 -61.44 18.42 7.47
N ARG A 471 -61.91 18.18 8.70
CA ARG A 471 -61.42 18.84 9.92
C ARG A 471 -60.16 18.16 10.49
N ASN A 472 -59.93 16.89 10.16
CA ASN A 472 -58.75 16.14 10.63
C ASN A 472 -57.44 16.69 10.01
N ARG A 473 -56.50 17.14 10.88
CA ARG A 473 -55.24 17.78 10.48
C ARG A 473 -54.35 16.90 9.59
N ASN A 474 -54.26 15.60 9.87
CA ASN A 474 -53.41 14.67 9.14
C ASN A 474 -53.97 14.36 7.75
N LEU A 475 -55.28 14.11 7.66
CA LEU A 475 -55.97 13.93 6.38
C LEU A 475 -55.89 15.20 5.53
N ARG A 476 -56.04 16.38 6.14
CA ARG A 476 -55.90 17.67 5.46
C ARG A 476 -54.51 17.82 4.82
N LYS A 477 -53.43 17.50 5.54
CA LYS A 477 -52.05 17.48 4.99
C LYS A 477 -51.93 16.50 3.81
N ARG A 478 -52.45 15.27 3.95
CA ARG A 478 -52.40 14.23 2.90
C ARG A 478 -53.14 14.67 1.63
N TYR A 479 -54.36 15.20 1.77
CA TYR A 479 -55.16 15.67 0.63
C TYR A 479 -54.55 16.92 -0.03
N LYS A 480 -53.96 17.85 0.73
CA LYS A 480 -53.22 18.99 0.16
C LYS A 480 -52.03 18.52 -0.70
N ARG A 481 -51.26 17.54 -0.20
CA ARG A 481 -50.14 16.92 -0.95
C ARG A 481 -50.64 16.23 -2.23
N ALA A 482 -51.71 15.45 -2.15
CA ALA A 482 -52.31 14.76 -3.29
C ALA A 482 -52.86 15.74 -4.33
N SER A 483 -53.63 16.74 -3.89
CA SER A 483 -54.18 17.79 -4.76
C SER A 483 -53.07 18.54 -5.50
N SER A 484 -51.99 18.91 -4.82
CA SER A 484 -50.82 19.58 -5.41
C SER A 484 -50.08 18.69 -6.41
N LYS A 485 -49.92 17.39 -6.10
CA LYS A 485 -49.33 16.38 -6.98
C LYS A 485 -50.11 16.27 -8.29
N TYR A 486 -51.44 16.13 -8.23
CA TYR A 486 -52.27 16.00 -9.42
C TYR A 486 -52.37 17.29 -10.23
N LEU A 487 -52.37 18.47 -9.59
CA LEU A 487 -52.28 19.75 -10.30
C LEU A 487 -50.97 19.86 -11.10
N LYS A 488 -49.86 19.43 -10.50
CA LYS A 488 -48.56 19.35 -11.19
C LYS A 488 -48.58 18.38 -12.36
N TYR A 489 -49.22 17.21 -12.21
CA TYR A 489 -49.36 16.23 -13.29
C TYR A 489 -50.25 16.73 -14.42
N TYR A 490 -51.38 17.36 -14.10
CA TYR A 490 -52.24 18.05 -15.07
C TYR A 490 -51.45 19.08 -15.88
N ARG A 491 -50.74 20.00 -15.20
CA ARG A 491 -49.93 21.04 -15.85
C ARG A 491 -48.84 20.42 -16.75
N ARG A 492 -48.18 19.35 -16.30
CA ARG A 492 -47.15 18.64 -17.08
C ARG A 492 -47.71 17.93 -18.30
N ALA A 493 -48.82 17.21 -18.13
CA ALA A 493 -49.53 16.53 -19.21
C ALA A 493 -50.01 17.54 -20.26
N LYS A 494 -50.70 18.62 -19.84
CA LYS A 494 -51.16 19.70 -20.71
C LYS A 494 -50.01 20.33 -21.51
N LYS A 495 -48.88 20.63 -20.85
CA LYS A 495 -47.69 21.23 -21.48
C LYS A 495 -46.80 20.25 -22.25
N GLY A 496 -47.03 18.93 -22.14
CA GLY A 496 -46.16 17.90 -22.72
C GLY A 496 -44.72 17.96 -22.20
N THR A 497 -44.55 18.12 -20.88
CA THR A 497 -43.24 18.27 -20.22
C THR A 497 -42.90 17.12 -19.29
N ALA A 498 -41.61 16.80 -19.17
CA ALA A 498 -41.07 15.83 -18.21
C ALA A 498 -39.87 16.43 -17.48
N THR A 499 -39.51 15.83 -16.33
CA THR A 499 -38.31 16.19 -15.57
C THR A 499 -37.25 15.11 -15.71
N ALA A 500 -36.07 15.45 -16.21
CA ALA A 500 -34.90 14.60 -16.25
C ALA A 500 -33.89 15.00 -15.16
N ASN A 501 -33.19 14.01 -14.61
CA ASN A 501 -32.11 14.24 -13.65
C ASN A 501 -30.78 14.37 -14.40
N VAL A 502 -30.19 15.55 -14.41
CA VAL A 502 -28.88 15.83 -15.02
C VAL A 502 -27.82 15.63 -13.94
N LYS A 503 -26.98 14.61 -14.10
CA LYS A 503 -25.93 14.26 -13.11
C LYS A 503 -24.55 14.64 -13.63
N PHE A 504 -23.78 15.38 -12.84
CA PHE A 504 -22.44 15.88 -13.19
C PHE A 504 -21.53 15.99 -11.96
N MET A 505 -20.21 16.03 -12.18
CA MET A 505 -19.18 16.11 -11.14
C MET A 505 -17.88 16.72 -11.70
N ALA A 506 -17.03 17.28 -10.84
CA ALA A 506 -15.63 17.52 -11.13
C ALA A 506 -14.75 16.85 -10.07
N LYS A 507 -13.58 16.37 -10.48
CA LYS A 507 -12.53 15.83 -9.63
C LYS A 507 -11.26 16.63 -9.88
N ASP A 508 -10.86 17.36 -8.86
CA ASP A 508 -9.58 18.03 -8.75
C ASP A 508 -8.54 17.06 -8.18
N THR A 509 -7.30 17.06 -8.65
CA THR A 509 -6.25 16.11 -8.23
C THR A 509 -4.90 16.79 -8.37
N PRO A 510 -4.05 16.84 -7.32
CA PRO A 510 -4.04 15.97 -6.13
C PRO A 510 -4.87 16.45 -4.93
N GLY A 511 -5.42 17.67 -4.96
CA GLY A 511 -6.22 18.18 -3.86
C GLY A 511 -7.67 17.69 -3.88
N ASN A 512 -8.24 17.32 -2.71
CA ASN A 512 -9.69 17.26 -2.50
C ASN A 512 -10.31 18.68 -2.49
N GLY A 513 -9.88 19.54 -3.41
CA GLY A 513 -10.23 20.95 -3.49
C GLY A 513 -11.70 21.18 -3.81
N LYS A 514 -12.11 22.45 -3.80
CA LYS A 514 -13.43 22.85 -4.29
C LYS A 514 -13.30 23.26 -5.75
N SER A 515 -14.25 22.86 -6.59
CA SER A 515 -14.35 23.34 -7.97
C SER A 515 -15.63 24.11 -8.19
N ASN A 516 -15.55 25.22 -8.92
CA ASN A 516 -16.70 26.00 -9.37
C ASN A 516 -17.32 25.35 -10.61
N LEU A 517 -18.54 24.83 -10.48
CA LEU A 517 -19.20 24.03 -11.52
C LEU A 517 -20.20 24.84 -12.35
N LEU A 518 -20.06 24.79 -13.68
CA LEU A 518 -21.02 25.32 -14.65
C LEU A 518 -21.50 24.22 -15.61
N THR A 519 -22.81 23.98 -15.70
CA THR A 519 -23.38 23.03 -16.67
C THR A 519 -24.28 23.74 -17.68
N LYS A 520 -24.00 23.57 -18.98
CA LYS A 520 -24.79 24.13 -20.08
C LYS A 520 -25.67 23.05 -20.71
N ILE A 521 -27.00 23.17 -20.61
CA ILE A 521 -27.96 22.28 -21.27
C ILE A 521 -28.33 22.88 -22.63
N ARG A 522 -28.20 22.09 -23.68
CA ARG A 522 -28.58 22.41 -25.05
C ARG A 522 -29.70 21.51 -25.55
N LYS A 523 -30.71 22.10 -26.18
CA LYS A 523 -31.83 21.38 -26.81
C LYS A 523 -31.60 21.24 -28.31
N ARG A 524 -31.91 20.07 -28.88
CA ARG A 524 -31.90 19.83 -30.32
C ARG A 524 -33.13 20.48 -30.96
N PHE A 525 -32.89 21.31 -31.97
CA PHE A 525 -33.90 21.89 -32.85
C PHE A 525 -33.68 21.38 -34.27
N VAL A 526 -34.75 21.31 -35.05
CA VAL A 526 -34.70 20.99 -36.48
C VAL A 526 -35.10 22.27 -37.23
N SER A 527 -34.25 22.71 -38.16
CA SER A 527 -34.49 23.92 -38.94
C SER A 527 -35.19 23.58 -40.25
N LYS A 528 -36.38 24.14 -40.47
CA LYS A 528 -37.13 24.00 -41.73
C LYS A 528 -36.32 24.52 -42.93
N SER A 529 -35.68 25.68 -42.79
CA SER A 529 -34.84 26.25 -43.85
C SER A 529 -33.63 25.36 -44.18
N ARG A 530 -32.98 24.75 -43.18
CA ARG A 530 -31.88 23.78 -43.43
C ARG A 530 -32.38 22.48 -44.06
N ILE A 531 -33.58 22.02 -43.72
CA ILE A 531 -34.22 20.88 -44.42
C ILE A 531 -34.44 21.23 -45.89
N ALA A 532 -35.07 22.36 -46.18
CA ALA A 532 -35.32 22.82 -47.55
C ALA A 532 -34.01 22.97 -48.34
N LYS A 533 -32.98 23.57 -47.73
CA LYS A 533 -31.64 23.70 -48.30
C LYS A 533 -30.99 22.33 -48.59
N LYS A 534 -31.10 21.38 -47.65
CA LYS A 534 -30.57 20.01 -47.83
C LYS A 534 -31.31 19.28 -48.96
N ALA A 535 -32.64 19.40 -49.02
CA ALA A 535 -33.45 18.83 -50.09
C ALA A 535 -33.09 19.42 -51.46
N ARG A 536 -32.89 20.74 -51.55
CA ARG A 536 -32.41 21.42 -52.75
C ARG A 536 -31.06 20.88 -53.21
N TYR A 537 -30.09 20.70 -52.31
CA TYR A 537 -28.79 20.11 -52.67
C TYR A 537 -28.90 18.67 -53.18
N LEU A 538 -29.78 17.86 -52.58
CA LEU A 538 -30.04 16.51 -53.07
C LEU A 538 -30.66 16.51 -54.48
N ARG A 539 -31.62 17.42 -54.73
CA ARG A 539 -32.25 17.60 -56.04
C ARG A 539 -31.23 18.00 -57.10
N LEU A 540 -30.39 19.00 -56.82
CA LEU A 540 -29.32 19.44 -57.70
C LEU A 540 -28.30 18.33 -57.95
N TYR A 541 -27.89 17.59 -56.92
CA TYR A 541 -27.01 16.43 -57.08
C TYR A 541 -27.60 15.41 -58.06
N ARG A 542 -28.86 15.01 -57.87
CA ARG A 542 -29.55 14.05 -58.74
C ARG A 542 -29.64 14.55 -60.19
N ALA A 543 -29.99 15.82 -60.39
CA ALA A 543 -30.07 16.44 -61.72
C ALA A 543 -28.72 16.43 -62.45
N TYR A 544 -27.63 16.87 -61.78
CA TYR A 544 -26.30 16.86 -62.38
C TYR A 544 -25.75 15.45 -62.59
N LYS A 545 -26.07 14.51 -61.70
CA LYS A 545 -25.68 13.10 -61.85
C LYS A 545 -26.41 12.44 -63.03
N ALA A 546 -27.67 12.81 -63.29
CA ALA A 546 -28.41 12.36 -64.47
C ALA A 546 -27.80 12.94 -65.77
N LYS A 547 -27.51 14.24 -65.81
CA LYS A 547 -26.80 14.88 -66.95
C LYS A 547 -25.44 14.23 -67.23
N TYR A 548 -24.68 13.91 -66.18
CA TYR A 548 -23.43 13.16 -66.27
C TYR A 548 -23.59 11.78 -66.93
N LYS A 549 -24.68 11.06 -66.63
CA LYS A 549 -24.96 9.74 -67.21
C LYS A 549 -25.40 9.82 -68.68
N LYS A 550 -26.17 10.84 -69.05
CA LYS A 550 -26.76 10.99 -70.40
C LYS A 550 -25.76 11.53 -71.44
N THR A 551 -24.84 12.41 -71.06
CA THR A 551 -23.94 13.06 -72.03
C THR A 551 -22.81 12.15 -72.49
N LYS A 552 -22.56 12.12 -73.81
CA LYS A 552 -21.40 11.44 -74.42
C LYS A 552 -20.16 12.35 -74.52
N ASN A 553 -20.31 13.68 -74.47
CA ASN A 553 -19.20 14.64 -74.55
C ASN A 553 -18.32 14.59 -73.27
N ARG A 554 -17.01 14.32 -73.44
CA ARG A 554 -16.05 14.10 -72.34
C ARG A 554 -15.87 15.33 -71.43
N THR A 555 -15.82 16.53 -72.00
CA THR A 555 -15.66 17.79 -71.26
C THR A 555 -16.90 18.10 -70.42
N LEU A 556 -18.10 17.98 -71.01
CA LEU A 556 -19.36 18.15 -70.30
C LEU A 556 -19.54 17.09 -69.21
N LYS A 557 -19.15 15.85 -69.46
CA LYS A 557 -19.18 14.76 -68.48
C LYS A 557 -18.33 15.10 -67.24
N ARG A 558 -17.07 15.54 -67.42
CA ARG A 558 -16.22 16.00 -66.30
C ARG A 558 -16.84 17.17 -65.53
N ARG A 559 -17.39 18.17 -66.22
CA ARG A 559 -18.06 19.33 -65.60
C ARG A 559 -19.28 18.91 -64.77
N TYR A 560 -20.14 18.04 -65.30
CA TYR A 560 -21.32 17.55 -64.58
C TYR A 560 -20.95 16.67 -63.38
N LEU A 561 -19.89 15.86 -63.48
CA LEU A 561 -19.40 15.07 -62.36
C LEU A 561 -18.91 15.97 -61.20
N ARG A 562 -18.10 16.98 -61.51
CA ARG A 562 -17.61 17.97 -60.52
C ARG A 562 -18.78 18.69 -59.83
N SER A 563 -19.77 19.14 -60.59
CA SER A 563 -20.99 19.76 -60.05
C SER A 563 -21.80 18.81 -59.17
N ALA A 564 -22.00 17.56 -59.61
CA ALA A 564 -22.68 16.55 -58.80
C ALA A 564 -21.94 16.32 -57.47
N GLN A 565 -20.62 16.13 -57.50
CA GLN A 565 -19.80 15.96 -56.29
C GLN A 565 -19.87 17.18 -55.37
N LYS A 566 -19.84 18.40 -55.92
CA LYS A 566 -20.03 19.66 -55.16
C LYS A 566 -21.34 19.63 -54.38
N TYR A 567 -22.47 19.32 -55.03
CA TYR A 567 -23.78 19.29 -54.38
C TYR A 567 -23.94 18.12 -53.41
N TYR A 568 -23.35 16.96 -53.70
CA TYR A 568 -23.34 15.83 -52.75
C TYR A 568 -22.55 16.18 -51.48
N LYS A 569 -21.38 16.82 -51.61
CA LYS A 569 -20.59 17.32 -50.47
C LYS A 569 -21.40 18.33 -49.66
N ALA A 570 -22.08 19.27 -50.31
CA ALA A 570 -22.96 20.24 -49.66
C ALA A 570 -24.15 19.57 -48.94
N TYR A 571 -24.78 18.57 -49.57
CA TYR A 571 -25.85 17.75 -48.98
C TYR A 571 -25.38 17.04 -47.70
N ARG A 572 -24.21 16.37 -47.74
CA ARG A 572 -23.67 15.68 -46.56
C ARG A 572 -23.30 16.65 -45.43
N LYS A 573 -22.67 17.79 -45.76
CA LYS A 573 -22.26 18.82 -44.78
C LYS A 573 -23.45 19.53 -44.14
N THR A 574 -24.59 19.61 -44.81
CA THR A 574 -25.78 20.29 -44.26
C THR A 574 -26.44 19.44 -43.18
N ASN A 575 -26.30 19.88 -41.92
CA ASN A 575 -27.01 19.29 -40.78
C ASN A 575 -28.34 20.03 -40.54
N THR A 576 -29.45 19.29 -40.64
CA THR A 576 -30.80 19.82 -40.44
C THR A 576 -31.10 20.10 -38.96
N ALA A 577 -30.36 19.47 -38.05
CA ALA A 577 -30.48 19.68 -36.63
C ALA A 577 -29.34 20.55 -36.09
N TYR A 578 -29.67 21.40 -35.13
CA TYR A 578 -28.70 22.19 -34.38
C TYR A 578 -29.07 22.19 -32.89
N TYR A 579 -28.12 22.58 -32.04
CA TYR A 579 -28.31 22.62 -30.60
C TYR A 579 -28.24 24.07 -30.11
N LYS A 580 -29.28 24.54 -29.42
CA LYS A 580 -29.29 25.87 -28.77
C LYS A 580 -29.25 25.69 -27.26
N THR A 581 -28.42 26.48 -26.57
CA THR A 581 -28.40 26.52 -25.11
C THR A 581 -29.75 27.00 -24.59
N VAL A 582 -30.35 26.22 -23.70
CA VAL A 582 -31.66 26.52 -23.10
C VAL A 582 -31.58 26.73 -21.60
N LYS A 583 -30.48 26.29 -20.95
CA LYS A 583 -30.25 26.53 -19.53
C LYS A 583 -28.76 26.50 -19.20
N ASN A 584 -28.33 27.47 -18.40
CA ASN A 584 -27.06 27.43 -17.69
C ASN A 584 -27.35 27.12 -16.21
N ILE A 585 -26.62 26.17 -15.64
CA ILE A 585 -26.72 25.76 -14.24
C ILE A 585 -25.39 26.13 -13.60
N ARG A 586 -25.39 27.16 -12.76
CA ARG A 586 -24.24 27.53 -11.92
C ARG A 586 -24.40 26.80 -10.60
N ALA A 587 -23.61 25.75 -10.39
CA ALA A 587 -23.64 25.02 -9.13
C ALA A 587 -22.72 25.66 -8.07
N GLY A 588 -21.85 26.60 -8.46
CA GLY A 588 -20.92 27.30 -7.58
C GLY A 588 -19.77 26.38 -7.13
N TRP A 589 -19.04 26.84 -6.11
CA TRP A 589 -17.98 26.06 -5.45
C TRP A 589 -18.55 24.83 -4.75
N ARG A 590 -18.02 23.65 -5.10
CA ARG A 590 -18.42 22.36 -4.54
C ARG A 590 -17.20 21.49 -4.30
N ASN A 591 -17.25 20.68 -3.26
CA ASN A 591 -16.21 19.68 -2.97
C ASN A 591 -16.01 18.76 -4.19
N SER A 592 -14.74 18.59 -4.56
CA SER A 592 -14.26 17.65 -5.57
C SER A 592 -14.79 16.24 -5.31
N GLY A 593 -15.03 15.47 -6.37
CA GLY A 593 -15.41 14.05 -6.28
C GLY A 593 -16.87 13.77 -5.88
N THR A 594 -17.73 14.80 -5.71
CA THR A 594 -19.14 14.60 -5.34
C THR A 594 -20.10 14.77 -6.52
N TRP A 595 -20.89 13.74 -6.85
CA TRP A 595 -21.95 13.83 -7.86
C TRP A 595 -23.03 14.85 -7.48
N LYS A 596 -23.36 15.73 -8.41
CA LYS A 596 -24.47 16.70 -8.30
C LYS A 596 -25.59 16.30 -9.24
N THR A 597 -26.83 16.52 -8.79
CA THR A 597 -28.04 16.23 -9.55
C THR A 597 -28.88 17.48 -9.73
N TYR A 598 -29.15 17.88 -10.96
CA TYR A 598 -30.08 18.97 -11.30
C TYR A 598 -31.33 18.44 -11.98
N ARG A 599 -32.51 18.86 -11.52
CA ARG A 599 -33.82 18.45 -12.07
C ARG A 599 -34.23 19.38 -13.21
N TYR A 600 -33.94 19.00 -14.45
CA TYR A 600 -34.32 19.78 -15.63
C TYR A 600 -35.71 19.41 -16.13
N THR A 601 -36.62 20.38 -16.22
CA THR A 601 -37.97 20.17 -16.80
C THR A 601 -38.06 20.76 -18.19
N GLY A 602 -38.44 19.96 -19.19
CA GLY A 602 -38.53 20.39 -20.58
C GLY A 602 -39.56 19.61 -21.40
N ARG A 603 -39.75 20.01 -22.66
CA ARG A 603 -40.64 19.33 -23.63
C ARG A 603 -39.94 18.15 -24.33
N LYS A 604 -40.71 17.31 -25.02
CA LYS A 604 -40.22 16.22 -25.89
C LYS A 604 -39.16 16.72 -26.86
N ALA A 605 -37.92 16.25 -26.67
CA ALA A 605 -36.76 16.56 -27.51
C ALA A 605 -35.54 15.73 -27.05
N LEU A 606 -34.49 15.77 -27.87
CA LEU A 606 -33.15 15.32 -27.47
C LEU A 606 -32.37 16.51 -26.90
N TYR A 607 -31.75 16.31 -25.74
CA TYR A 607 -30.92 17.29 -25.07
C TYR A 607 -29.49 16.77 -24.93
N LYS A 608 -28.53 17.70 -24.93
CA LYS A 608 -27.13 17.47 -24.57
C LYS A 608 -26.77 18.42 -23.43
N PHE A 609 -25.82 18.04 -22.58
CA PHE A 609 -25.28 18.95 -21.60
C PHE A 609 -23.77 18.82 -21.49
N TYR A 610 -23.15 19.93 -21.12
CA TYR A 610 -21.69 20.10 -21.05
C TYR A 610 -21.33 20.60 -19.67
N VAL A 611 -20.35 19.98 -19.03
CA VAL A 611 -19.89 20.31 -17.68
C VAL A 611 -18.55 21.02 -17.78
N TYR A 612 -18.46 22.18 -17.16
CA TYR A 612 -17.28 23.01 -17.03
C TYR A 612 -16.95 23.15 -15.55
N ALA A 613 -15.67 23.26 -15.23
CA ALA A 613 -15.18 23.41 -13.88
C ALA A 613 -13.95 24.33 -13.85
N THR A 614 -13.83 25.11 -12.79
CA THR A 614 -12.64 25.90 -12.48
C THR A 614 -12.24 25.59 -11.04
N ASP A 615 -10.97 25.32 -10.78
CA ASP A 615 -10.48 25.12 -9.40
C ASP A 615 -10.26 26.47 -8.68
N THR A 616 -9.86 26.41 -7.42
CA THR A 616 -9.58 27.59 -6.58
C THR A 616 -8.38 28.40 -7.04
N ALA A 617 -7.47 27.80 -7.82
CA ALA A 617 -6.32 28.48 -8.42
C ALA A 617 -6.67 29.16 -9.75
N GLY A 618 -7.90 29.00 -10.24
CA GLY A 618 -8.38 29.62 -11.48
C GLY A 618 -8.15 28.75 -12.73
N ASN A 619 -7.59 27.54 -12.60
CA ASN A 619 -7.35 26.69 -13.75
C ASN A 619 -8.66 26.11 -14.27
N LYS A 620 -8.76 26.06 -15.60
CA LYS A 620 -9.92 25.51 -16.30
C LYS A 620 -9.82 24.00 -16.38
N GLN A 621 -10.98 23.34 -16.48
CA GLN A 621 -11.03 21.89 -16.55
C GLN A 621 -10.18 21.27 -17.67
N GLN A 622 -9.52 20.15 -17.38
CA GLN A 622 -8.76 19.35 -18.36
C GLN A 622 -9.63 18.84 -19.51
N ASN A 623 -10.88 18.51 -19.22
CA ASN A 623 -11.84 18.00 -20.19
C ASN A 623 -13.22 18.60 -19.96
N ILE A 624 -13.97 18.83 -21.03
CA ILE A 624 -15.40 19.20 -20.95
C ILE A 624 -16.23 17.93 -21.09
N ALA A 625 -16.76 17.42 -19.97
CA ALA A 625 -17.61 16.25 -19.98
C ALA A 625 -18.93 16.51 -20.70
N LYS A 626 -19.37 15.51 -21.46
CA LYS A 626 -20.57 15.58 -22.31
C LYS A 626 -21.54 14.48 -21.88
N GLY A 627 -22.78 14.86 -21.61
CA GLY A 627 -23.88 13.93 -21.37
C GLY A 627 -25.06 14.21 -22.29
N SER A 628 -25.98 13.27 -22.42
CA SER A 628 -27.22 13.47 -23.16
C SER A 628 -28.42 12.89 -22.44
N PHE A 629 -29.60 13.44 -22.73
CA PHE A 629 -30.86 12.87 -22.25
C PHE A 629 -31.98 13.13 -23.24
N ARG A 630 -32.94 12.21 -23.30
CA ARG A 630 -34.14 12.34 -24.12
C ARG A 630 -35.36 12.47 -23.22
N ILE A 631 -36.17 13.49 -23.48
CA ILE A 631 -37.52 13.58 -22.96
C ILE A 631 -38.43 12.95 -24.02
N ARG A 632 -39.00 11.79 -23.72
CA ARG A 632 -39.84 10.99 -24.63
C ARG A 632 -41.30 11.43 -24.60
#